data_AF-A0A8T0D0Z9-F1
#
_entry.id   AF-A0A8T0D0Z9-F1
#
_cell.length_a   1.000
_cell.length_b   1.000
_cell.length_c   1.000
_cell.angle_alpha   90.00
_cell.angle_beta   90.00
_cell.angle_gamma   90.00
#
_symmetry.space_group_name_H-M   'P 1'
#
loop_
_entity.id
_entity.type
_entity.pdbx_description
1 polymer ?
#
loop_
_entity_poly.entity_id
_entity_poly.type
_entity_poly.pdbx_seq_one_letter_code
_entity_poly.pdbx_strand_id
1 'polypeptide(L)'
;MLMPRCITAHEQYLSNMSSSYLIDISNAQSTLVFLKILKRWKGSLYKLIWVDLLVYLTLYYTLNLSYRFAMNENQKRIFEGIVSHCVDAQKSFPISFLLGFFVSGVISRWFCVFTSIPWLNGTALTVVANVDDKDEEIARKIRITLMRYVNLSWILMMRLISDQTAGRFPDRETKPVPNTSQDRHAIWRRRRKCRLHRSLYRPWSMGASQVSVVRDRTTNVSGNICTGSARVGLRPTPSPCSQTEVEFIFDAYRAFDDQQLSKTLRAFNEDQTVKRTFGLLITENEVAAFQQIANCWFRRYKTNYIPEYWIPIQWAQRLTLKALQNGYIFEPKKAYHIISELMHIRKKLHYLQLFNSIIIPLAYSQVVTIAVHSYFLCQIFASQFVAHNREVEGGIDLYVPIFSICSFLFLMGWYKTALCVINPFGDDDEDFCISSILDYILETSYRTVYMCKDTFPKCMSSPLRTHLDKESEDLETFLNQLYSESNLVTS
;
A
#
# COMPACT_ATOMS: atom_id res chain seq x y z
N MET A 1 17.39 37.32 -19.98
CA MET A 1 16.28 36.35 -20.13
C MET A 1 16.33 35.44 -18.92
N LEU A 2 15.42 35.64 -17.96
CA LEU A 2 15.46 35.00 -16.64
C LEU A 2 15.24 33.49 -16.79
N MET A 3 16.28 32.72 -16.44
CA MET A 3 16.21 31.27 -16.26
C MET A 3 15.03 30.93 -15.33
N PRO A 4 14.11 30.04 -15.73
CA PRO A 4 13.09 29.56 -14.81
C PRO A 4 13.79 28.84 -13.65
N ARG A 5 13.45 29.23 -12.43
CA ARG A 5 13.90 28.56 -11.20
C ARG A 5 13.65 27.04 -11.36
N CYS A 6 14.73 26.27 -11.43
CA CYS A 6 14.73 24.83 -11.23
C CYS A 6 14.27 24.53 -9.80
N ILE A 7 12.96 24.61 -9.57
CA ILE A 7 12.31 23.96 -8.45
C ILE A 7 12.50 22.46 -8.74
N THR A 8 13.37 21.83 -7.95
CA THR A 8 13.65 20.41 -8.10
C THR A 8 12.34 19.63 -8.00
N ALA A 9 12.12 18.66 -8.89
CA ALA A 9 10.92 17.80 -8.88
C ALA A 9 10.65 17.18 -7.50
N HIS A 10 11.68 17.07 -6.65
CA HIS A 10 11.62 16.67 -5.24
C HIS A 10 10.78 17.62 -4.35
N GLU A 11 10.82 18.94 -4.55
CA GLU A 11 10.01 19.91 -3.77
C GLU A 11 8.55 19.91 -4.22
N GLN A 12 8.29 19.80 -5.52
CA GLN A 12 6.94 19.63 -6.05
C GLN A 12 6.33 18.30 -5.58
N TYR A 13 7.15 17.27 -5.44
CA TYR A 13 6.78 15.94 -4.97
C TYR A 13 6.45 15.89 -3.46
N LEU A 14 7.24 16.55 -2.61
CA LEU A 14 6.92 16.74 -1.19
C LEU A 14 5.69 17.63 -0.96
N SER A 15 5.44 18.60 -1.84
CA SER A 15 4.24 19.44 -1.77
C SER A 15 2.94 18.68 -2.08
N ASN A 16 3.03 17.62 -2.91
CA ASN A 16 1.89 16.80 -3.33
C ASN A 16 1.65 15.55 -2.46
N MET A 17 2.61 15.14 -1.63
CA MET A 17 2.38 14.08 -0.63
C MET A 17 1.59 14.66 0.54
N SER A 18 0.36 14.16 0.73
CA SER A 18 -0.47 14.31 1.94
C SER A 18 -0.47 15.72 2.57
N SER A 19 -1.39 16.58 2.12
CA SER A 19 -1.85 17.75 2.88
C SER A 19 -0.75 18.66 3.45
N SER A 20 0.44 18.78 2.83
CA SER A 20 1.62 19.47 3.38
C SER A 20 1.30 20.83 4.01
N TYR A 21 1.00 20.82 5.31
CA TYR A 21 0.77 21.97 6.18
C TYR A 21 2.10 22.45 6.78
N LEU A 22 3.20 21.81 6.39
CA LEU A 22 4.56 22.13 6.79
C LEU A 22 4.93 23.58 6.47
N ILE A 23 4.51 24.10 5.31
CA ILE A 23 4.75 25.49 4.90
C ILE A 23 3.94 26.47 5.78
N ASP A 24 2.76 26.06 6.25
CA ASP A 24 1.94 26.87 7.16
C ASP A 24 2.51 26.85 8.59
N ILE A 25 3.15 25.74 9.01
CA ILE A 25 3.81 25.59 10.32
C ILE A 25 5.17 26.26 10.37
N SER A 26 5.94 26.24 9.27
CA SER A 26 7.30 26.78 9.24
C SER A 26 7.34 28.29 9.54
N ASN A 27 6.22 29.00 9.35
CA ASN A 27 6.05 30.39 9.77
C ASN A 27 5.67 30.49 11.26
N ALA A 28 6.57 30.06 12.14
CA ALA A 28 6.41 30.03 13.60
C ALA A 28 6.20 31.41 14.26
N GLN A 29 6.39 32.52 13.52
CA GLN A 29 6.24 33.89 14.01
C GLN A 29 4.79 34.36 14.18
N SER A 30 3.79 33.62 13.66
CA SER A 30 2.39 34.01 13.81
C SER A 30 1.73 33.28 14.98
N THR A 31 1.33 34.00 16.03
CA THR A 31 0.57 33.46 17.18
C THR A 31 -0.75 32.76 16.79
N LEU A 32 -1.17 32.88 15.53
CA LEU A 32 -2.41 32.34 14.96
C LEU A 32 -2.18 31.18 13.97
N VAL A 33 -0.98 30.57 13.89
CA VAL A 33 -0.74 29.37 13.04
C VAL A 33 -1.76 28.28 13.33
N PHE A 34 -2.09 28.04 14.61
CA PHE A 34 -3.05 27.00 14.99
C PHE A 34 -4.44 27.24 14.40
N LEU A 35 -4.90 28.50 14.28
CA LEU A 35 -6.20 28.82 13.66
C LEU A 35 -6.20 28.50 12.16
N LYS A 36 -5.07 28.68 11.46
CA LYS A 36 -4.94 28.28 10.06
C LYS A 36 -5.08 26.76 9.90
N ILE A 37 -4.50 26.00 10.82
CA ILE A 37 -4.59 24.52 10.84
C ILE A 37 -6.04 24.09 11.12
N LEU A 38 -6.68 24.67 12.15
CA LEU A 38 -8.07 24.35 12.50
C LEU A 38 -9.08 24.71 11.40
N LYS A 39 -8.78 25.67 10.51
CA LYS A 39 -9.67 26.02 9.41
C LYS A 39 -9.64 25.01 8.25
N ARG A 40 -8.64 24.11 8.18
CA ARG A 40 -8.52 23.15 7.08
C ARG A 40 -9.59 22.06 7.19
N TRP A 41 -10.16 21.67 6.04
CA TRP A 41 -11.17 20.61 5.95
C TRP A 41 -10.62 19.28 5.42
N LYS A 42 -9.77 19.31 4.39
CA LYS A 42 -9.17 18.10 3.84
C LYS A 42 -8.16 17.54 4.84
N GLY A 43 -8.28 16.25 5.14
CA GLY A 43 -7.44 15.59 6.14
C GLY A 43 -7.63 16.07 7.58
N SER A 44 -8.70 16.82 7.84
CA SER A 44 -8.92 17.39 9.17
C SER A 44 -9.66 16.43 10.09
N LEU A 45 -9.48 16.67 11.39
CA LEU A 45 -10.22 15.99 12.43
C LEU A 45 -11.74 16.09 12.19
N TYR A 46 -12.23 17.25 11.74
CA TYR A 46 -13.66 17.49 11.49
C TYR A 46 -14.23 16.56 10.44
N LYS A 47 -13.52 16.38 9.30
CA LYS A 47 -13.95 15.46 8.24
C LYS A 47 -14.00 14.01 8.74
N LEU A 48 -13.18 13.67 9.72
CA LEU A 48 -13.10 12.31 10.27
C LEU A 48 -14.22 12.00 11.29
N ILE A 49 -14.69 13.00 12.04
CA ILE A 49 -15.61 12.78 13.19
C ILE A 49 -16.99 13.39 13.03
N TRP A 50 -17.28 14.18 11.99
CA TRP A 50 -18.56 14.90 11.89
C TRP A 50 -19.79 13.97 11.92
N VAL A 51 -19.70 12.77 11.34
CA VAL A 51 -20.78 11.78 11.40
C VAL A 51 -20.98 11.29 12.82
N ASP A 52 -19.90 10.94 13.52
CA ASP A 52 -19.97 10.47 14.90
C ASP A 52 -20.49 11.58 15.84
N LEU A 53 -20.07 12.83 15.61
CA LEU A 53 -20.55 14.00 16.35
C LEU A 53 -22.04 14.25 16.09
N LEU A 54 -22.50 14.13 14.85
CA LEU A 54 -23.91 14.27 14.51
C LEU A 54 -24.75 13.21 15.25
N VAL A 55 -24.30 11.95 15.26
CA VAL A 55 -24.96 10.86 15.99
C VAL A 55 -24.97 11.15 17.50
N TYR A 56 -23.84 11.57 18.06
CA TYR A 56 -23.72 11.94 19.46
C TYR A 56 -24.71 13.05 19.85
N LEU A 57 -24.75 14.13 19.08
CA LEU A 57 -25.67 15.25 19.31
C LEU A 57 -27.13 14.84 19.14
N THR A 58 -27.43 14.02 18.14
CA THR A 58 -28.80 13.52 17.92
C THR A 58 -29.29 12.71 19.12
N LEU A 59 -28.46 11.80 19.64
CA LEU A 59 -28.78 11.02 20.84
C LEU A 59 -28.92 11.91 22.07
N TYR A 60 -28.00 12.87 22.24
CA TYR A 60 -28.04 13.83 23.34
C TYR A 60 -29.34 14.64 23.37
N TYR A 61 -29.70 15.25 22.24
CA TYR A 61 -30.91 16.08 22.14
C TYR A 61 -32.19 15.25 22.21
N THR A 62 -32.18 14.02 21.69
CA THR A 62 -33.33 13.11 21.82
C THR A 62 -33.59 12.82 23.30
N LEU A 63 -32.55 12.51 24.08
CA LEU A 63 -32.68 12.29 25.52
C LEU A 63 -33.10 13.57 26.25
N ASN A 64 -32.50 14.71 25.92
CA ASN A 64 -32.84 15.99 26.52
C ASN A 64 -34.32 16.38 26.29
N LEU A 65 -34.80 16.25 25.05
CA LEU A 65 -36.19 16.52 24.70
C LEU A 65 -37.14 15.53 25.37
N SER A 66 -36.75 14.25 25.48
CA SER A 66 -37.55 13.25 26.19
C SER A 66 -37.70 13.56 27.68
N TYR A 67 -36.63 14.01 28.35
CA TYR A 67 -36.68 14.42 29.76
C TYR A 67 -37.58 15.65 29.98
N ARG A 68 -37.54 16.62 29.05
CA ARG A 68 -38.30 17.87 29.16
C ARG A 68 -39.79 17.71 28.83
N PHE A 69 -40.12 16.98 27.77
CA PHE A 69 -41.48 16.97 27.21
C PHE A 69 -42.21 15.63 27.33
N ALA A 70 -41.51 14.51 27.48
CA ALA A 70 -42.13 13.18 27.44
C ALA A 70 -42.19 12.48 28.81
N MET A 71 -41.25 12.76 29.72
CA MET A 71 -41.16 12.09 31.01
C MET A 71 -42.06 12.71 32.09
N ASN A 72 -42.73 11.85 32.85
CA ASN A 72 -43.48 12.24 34.06
C ASN A 72 -42.54 12.50 35.25
N GLU A 73 -43.02 13.19 36.29
CA GLU A 73 -42.20 13.54 37.47
C GLU A 73 -41.51 12.33 38.15
N ASN A 74 -42.19 11.19 38.24
CA ASN A 74 -41.58 9.96 38.76
C ASN A 74 -40.45 9.43 37.86
N GLN A 75 -40.60 9.53 36.54
CA GLN A 75 -39.59 9.09 35.57
C GLN A 75 -38.39 10.05 35.55
N LYS A 76 -38.63 11.35 35.72
CA LYS A 76 -37.57 12.36 35.83
C LYS A 76 -36.65 12.08 37.03
N ARG A 77 -37.21 11.72 38.18
CA ARG A 77 -36.42 11.33 39.38
C ARG A 77 -35.56 10.09 39.15
N ILE A 78 -36.08 9.09 38.43
CA ILE A 78 -35.30 7.90 38.07
C ILE A 78 -34.17 8.29 37.09
N PHE A 79 -34.48 9.14 36.11
CA PHE A 79 -33.50 9.64 35.15
C PHE A 79 -32.38 10.44 35.84
N GLU A 80 -32.73 11.29 36.81
CA GLU A 80 -31.80 12.01 37.70
C GLU A 80 -30.83 11.06 38.40
N GLY A 81 -31.34 9.97 38.95
CA GLY A 81 -30.51 8.91 39.55
C GLY A 81 -29.55 8.25 38.55
N ILE A 82 -30.01 7.98 37.32
CA ILE A 82 -29.16 7.42 36.25
C ILE A 82 -28.06 8.41 35.87
N VAL A 83 -28.38 9.70 35.71
CA VAL A 83 -27.40 10.75 35.36
C VAL A 83 -26.32 10.86 36.43
N SER A 84 -26.70 10.92 37.71
CA SER A 84 -25.75 10.94 38.83
C SER A 84 -24.86 9.69 38.84
N HIS A 85 -25.44 8.51 38.62
CA HIS A 85 -24.66 7.27 38.53
C HIS A 85 -23.66 7.28 37.37
N CYS A 86 -24.05 7.80 36.20
CA CYS A 86 -23.15 7.94 35.05
C CYS A 86 -22.01 8.93 35.30
N VAL A 87 -22.26 10.04 36.02
CA VAL A 87 -21.22 11.00 36.41
C VAL A 87 -20.17 10.33 37.30
N ASP A 88 -20.60 9.54 38.27
CA ASP A 88 -19.68 8.83 39.16
C ASP A 88 -18.93 7.71 38.46
N ALA A 89 -19.61 6.94 37.60
CA ALA A 89 -18.97 5.90 36.78
C ALA A 89 -17.85 6.48 35.90
N GLN A 90 -18.02 7.67 35.33
CA GLN A 90 -17.01 8.32 34.51
C GLN A 90 -15.70 8.62 35.24
N LYS A 91 -15.77 8.96 36.53
CA LYS A 91 -14.57 9.24 37.34
C LYS A 91 -13.68 8.01 37.48
N SER A 92 -14.24 6.81 37.36
CA SER A 92 -13.52 5.54 37.50
C SER A 92 -12.82 5.08 36.22
N PHE A 93 -13.10 5.66 35.03
CA PHE A 93 -12.52 5.19 33.77
C PHE A 93 -11.28 6.01 33.36
N PRO A 94 -10.04 5.44 33.43
CA PRO A 94 -8.83 6.12 32.97
C PRO A 94 -8.68 6.02 31.44
N ILE A 95 -9.66 6.53 30.68
CA ILE A 95 -9.71 6.39 29.22
C ILE A 95 -8.49 6.98 28.52
N SER A 96 -7.97 8.10 29.02
CA SER A 96 -6.81 8.79 28.44
C SER A 96 -5.54 7.93 28.50
N PHE A 97 -5.38 7.12 29.56
CA PHE A 97 -4.23 6.21 29.69
C PHE A 97 -4.30 5.11 28.64
N LEU A 98 -5.42 4.39 28.58
CA LEU A 98 -5.64 3.31 27.61
C LEU A 98 -5.48 3.81 26.17
N LEU A 99 -6.09 4.97 25.87
CA LEU A 99 -6.03 5.57 24.54
C LEU A 99 -4.62 6.02 24.18
N GLY A 100 -3.86 6.57 25.14
CA GLY A 100 -2.46 6.96 24.96
C GLY A 100 -1.57 5.80 24.51
N PHE A 101 -1.65 4.64 25.18
CA PHE A 101 -0.88 3.45 24.75
C PHE A 101 -1.30 2.95 23.38
N PHE A 102 -2.60 2.92 23.10
CA PHE A 102 -3.11 2.46 21.83
C PHE A 102 -2.61 3.35 20.68
N VAL A 103 -2.79 4.67 20.81
CA VAL A 103 -2.40 5.64 19.79
C VAL A 103 -0.87 5.63 19.60
N SER A 104 -0.10 5.60 20.69
CA SER A 104 1.36 5.52 20.62
C SER A 104 1.85 4.27 19.86
N GLY A 105 1.27 3.10 20.17
CA GLY A 105 1.59 1.85 19.48
C GLY A 105 1.24 1.89 17.98
N VAL A 106 0.09 2.47 17.63
CA VAL A 106 -0.32 2.63 16.24
C VAL A 106 0.61 3.59 15.48
N ILE A 107 0.92 4.75 16.06
CA ILE A 107 1.79 5.75 15.44
C ILE A 107 3.22 5.19 15.27
N SER A 108 3.75 4.52 16.29
CA SER A 108 5.07 3.87 16.23
C SER A 108 5.14 2.90 15.05
N ARG A 109 4.12 2.05 14.93
CA ARG A 109 3.99 1.12 13.81
C ARG A 109 3.87 1.84 12.46
N TRP A 110 3.07 2.90 12.37
CA TRP A 110 2.93 3.71 11.15
C TRP A 110 4.29 4.27 10.69
N PHE A 111 5.11 4.80 11.61
CA PHE A 111 6.46 5.25 11.30
C PHE A 111 7.38 4.11 10.85
N CYS A 112 7.28 2.93 11.47
CA CYS A 112 8.03 1.75 11.02
C CYS A 112 7.63 1.33 9.59
N VAL A 113 6.34 1.41 9.24
CA VAL A 113 5.88 1.14 7.87
C VAL A 113 6.44 2.17 6.91
N PHE A 114 6.34 3.46 7.24
CA PHE A 114 6.87 4.55 6.42
C PHE A 114 8.37 4.38 6.11
N THR A 115 9.17 4.14 7.15
CA THR A 115 10.63 3.96 7.01
C THR A 115 11.02 2.67 6.29
N SER A 116 10.10 1.69 6.23
CA SER A 116 10.28 0.45 5.48
C SER A 116 9.98 0.60 3.98
N ILE A 117 9.37 1.70 3.52
CA ILE A 117 9.16 1.95 2.09
C ILE A 117 10.54 2.10 1.41
N PRO A 118 10.91 1.23 0.44
CA PRO A 118 12.21 1.31 -0.20
C PRO A 118 12.24 2.43 -1.23
N TRP A 119 13.16 3.37 -1.03
CA TRP A 119 13.54 4.37 -2.02
C TRP A 119 14.65 3.81 -2.90
N LEU A 120 14.46 3.81 -4.22
CA LEU A 120 15.38 3.13 -5.14
C LEU A 120 16.57 3.98 -5.60
N ASN A 121 16.67 5.23 -5.16
CA ASN A 121 17.71 6.18 -5.57
C ASN A 121 19.12 5.67 -5.23
N GLY A 122 19.33 5.21 -3.98
CA GLY A 122 20.63 4.68 -3.54
C GLY A 122 21.04 3.41 -4.28
N THR A 123 20.07 2.54 -4.58
CA THR A 123 20.31 1.33 -5.38
C THR A 123 20.65 1.68 -6.83
N ALA A 124 19.95 2.64 -7.44
CA ALA A 124 20.25 3.09 -8.80
C ALA A 124 21.67 3.67 -8.89
N LEU A 125 22.07 4.52 -7.93
CA LEU A 125 23.43 5.06 -7.84
C LEU A 125 24.47 3.95 -7.66
N THR A 126 24.17 2.96 -6.82
CA THR A 126 25.04 1.80 -6.63
C THR A 126 25.22 1.02 -7.93
N VAL A 127 24.14 0.78 -8.67
CA VAL A 127 24.19 0.07 -9.95
C VAL A 127 25.02 0.85 -10.98
N VAL A 128 24.87 2.19 -11.04
CA VAL A 128 25.67 3.04 -11.93
C VAL A 128 27.15 3.00 -11.58
N ALA A 129 27.49 3.13 -10.29
CA ALA A 129 28.89 3.18 -9.85
C ALA A 129 29.66 1.86 -10.00
N ASN A 130 28.96 0.73 -10.05
CA ASN A 130 29.57 -0.61 -10.00
C ASN A 130 29.51 -1.39 -11.31
N VAL A 131 28.74 -0.93 -12.31
CA VAL A 131 28.70 -1.53 -13.66
C VAL A 131 29.61 -0.72 -14.57
N ASP A 132 30.71 -1.33 -15.00
CA ASP A 132 31.80 -0.72 -15.75
C ASP A 132 31.49 -0.62 -17.26
N ASP A 133 32.03 0.41 -17.91
CA ASP A 133 31.76 0.76 -19.31
C ASP A 133 32.72 0.08 -20.30
N LYS A 134 32.79 -1.26 -20.31
CA LYS A 134 33.47 -1.99 -21.41
C LYS A 134 32.85 -1.66 -22.76
N ASP A 135 31.53 -1.78 -22.82
CA ASP A 135 30.67 -1.31 -23.90
C ASP A 135 29.53 -0.56 -23.21
N GLU A 136 29.49 0.76 -23.41
CA GLU A 136 28.53 1.66 -22.78
C GLU A 136 27.07 1.29 -23.12
N GLU A 137 26.80 0.78 -24.33
CA GLU A 137 25.44 0.40 -24.70
C GLU A 137 24.97 -0.83 -23.92
N ILE A 138 25.84 -1.83 -23.77
CA ILE A 138 25.52 -3.06 -23.05
C ILE A 138 25.52 -2.80 -21.53
N ALA A 139 26.49 -2.03 -21.01
CA ALA A 139 26.52 -1.61 -19.62
C ALA A 139 25.23 -0.86 -19.25
N ARG A 140 24.79 0.10 -20.07
CA ARG A 140 23.51 0.78 -19.89
C ARG A 140 22.33 -0.18 -19.89
N LYS A 141 22.27 -1.13 -20.83
CA LYS A 141 21.22 -2.17 -20.85
C LYS A 141 21.22 -3.01 -19.56
N ILE A 142 22.39 -3.34 -19.01
CA ILE A 142 22.50 -4.05 -17.73
C ILE A 142 21.94 -3.19 -16.59
N ARG A 143 22.34 -1.92 -16.49
CA ARG A 143 21.88 -0.98 -15.45
C ARG A 143 20.35 -0.79 -15.50
N ILE A 144 19.79 -0.56 -16.69
CA ILE A 144 18.35 -0.44 -16.92
C ILE A 144 17.62 -1.74 -16.53
N THR A 145 18.14 -2.89 -16.94
CA THR A 145 17.48 -4.19 -16.65
C THR A 145 17.49 -4.51 -15.16
N LEU A 146 18.58 -4.21 -14.44
CA LEU A 146 18.65 -4.33 -12.98
C LEU A 146 17.56 -3.48 -12.30
N MET A 147 17.46 -2.20 -12.67
CA MET A 147 16.44 -1.33 -12.08
C MET A 147 15.02 -1.72 -12.50
N ARG A 148 14.83 -2.23 -13.72
CA ARG A 148 13.55 -2.78 -14.17
C ARG A 148 13.07 -3.91 -13.28
N TYR A 149 13.95 -4.86 -12.93
CA TYR A 149 13.62 -5.96 -12.03
C TYR A 149 13.31 -5.50 -10.61
N VAL A 150 14.06 -4.54 -10.07
CA VAL A 150 13.77 -3.98 -8.74
C VAL A 150 12.41 -3.27 -8.72
N ASN A 151 12.11 -2.48 -9.76
CA ASN A 151 10.81 -1.81 -9.91
C ASN A 151 9.65 -2.82 -10.08
N LEU A 152 9.84 -3.87 -10.89
CA LEU A 152 8.86 -4.94 -11.05
C LEU A 152 8.57 -5.63 -9.71
N SER A 153 9.61 -5.93 -8.93
CA SER A 153 9.48 -6.50 -7.59
C SER A 153 8.67 -5.59 -6.66
N TRP A 154 8.94 -4.29 -6.70
CA TRP A 154 8.20 -3.30 -5.93
C TRP A 154 6.72 -3.25 -6.32
N ILE A 155 6.42 -3.20 -7.63
CA ILE A 155 5.04 -3.17 -8.14
C ILE A 155 4.29 -4.44 -7.72
N LEU A 156 4.90 -5.61 -7.86
CA LEU A 156 4.33 -6.89 -7.42
C LEU A 156 4.00 -6.86 -5.92
N MET A 157 4.89 -6.34 -5.06
CA MET A 157 4.63 -6.21 -3.63
C MET A 157 3.52 -5.18 -3.33
N MET A 158 3.62 -3.98 -3.88
CA MET A 158 2.66 -2.89 -3.62
C MET A 158 1.27 -3.23 -4.12
N ARG A 159 1.16 -4.02 -5.19
CA ARG A 159 -0.10 -4.60 -5.67
C ARG A 159 -0.68 -5.65 -4.72
N LEU A 160 0.04 -6.14 -3.72
CA LEU A 160 -0.46 -7.00 -2.64
C LEU A 160 -0.70 -6.30 -1.30
N ILE A 161 -0.26 -5.05 -1.12
CA ILE A 161 -0.52 -4.27 0.11
C ILE A 161 -1.32 -2.97 -0.09
N SER A 162 -1.14 -2.23 -1.20
CA SER A 162 -1.80 -0.95 -1.47
C SER A 162 -3.05 -1.06 -2.33
N ASP A 163 -4.11 -0.37 -1.93
CA ASP A 163 -5.36 -0.25 -2.68
C ASP A 163 -5.17 0.64 -3.93
N GLN A 164 -4.37 1.71 -3.82
CA GLN A 164 -4.03 2.60 -4.94
C GLN A 164 -3.29 1.85 -6.07
N THR A 165 -2.26 1.08 -5.73
CA THR A 165 -1.51 0.30 -6.73
C THR A 165 -2.33 -0.83 -7.31
N ALA A 166 -3.15 -1.51 -6.50
CA ALA A 166 -4.07 -2.53 -7.00
C ALA A 166 -5.14 -1.94 -7.94
N GLY A 167 -5.63 -0.73 -7.65
CA GLY A 167 -6.56 0.00 -8.53
C GLY A 167 -5.89 0.44 -9.84
N ARG A 168 -4.61 0.81 -9.80
CA ARG A 168 -3.81 1.18 -10.98
C ARG A 168 -3.52 -0.03 -11.89
N PHE A 169 -3.26 -1.21 -11.30
CA PHE A 169 -2.95 -2.45 -12.02
C PHE A 169 -3.96 -3.56 -11.70
N PRO A 170 -5.22 -3.47 -12.17
CA PRO A 170 -6.29 -4.39 -11.81
C PRO A 170 -6.12 -5.78 -12.41
N ASP A 171 -6.49 -6.84 -11.66
CA ASP A 171 -6.78 -8.16 -12.24
C ASP A 171 -8.09 -8.06 -13.04
N ARG A 172 -8.06 -8.38 -14.34
CA ARG A 172 -9.18 -8.09 -15.26
C ARG A 172 -10.48 -8.84 -14.97
N GLU A 173 -10.53 -9.77 -14.01
CA GLU A 173 -11.82 -10.29 -13.48
C GLU A 173 -12.68 -9.20 -12.79
N THR A 174 -12.12 -8.02 -12.52
CA THR A 174 -12.81 -6.91 -11.83
C THR A 174 -13.25 -5.73 -12.73
N LYS A 175 -13.26 -5.86 -14.05
CA LYS A 175 -13.91 -4.88 -14.93
C LYS A 175 -15.30 -5.37 -15.37
N PRO A 176 -16.42 -4.72 -15.00
CA PRO A 176 -17.64 -4.88 -15.76
C PRO A 176 -17.64 -3.94 -16.97
N VAL A 177 -18.29 -4.42 -18.03
CA VAL A 177 -18.83 -3.61 -19.13
C VAL A 177 -19.58 -2.40 -18.54
N PRO A 178 -19.35 -1.17 -19.03
CA PRO A 178 -19.87 0.03 -18.40
C PRO A 178 -21.37 0.17 -18.67
N ASN A 179 -22.22 -0.08 -17.67
CA ASN A 179 -23.62 0.33 -17.70
C ASN A 179 -24.04 1.02 -16.39
N THR A 180 -24.31 2.33 -16.50
CA THR A 180 -25.15 3.19 -15.65
C THR A 180 -24.65 3.64 -14.26
N SER A 181 -24.98 4.90 -13.95
CA SER A 181 -24.47 5.82 -12.92
C SER A 181 -24.81 5.50 -11.44
N GLN A 182 -25.11 4.25 -11.09
CA GLN A 182 -25.56 3.85 -9.74
C GLN A 182 -24.47 3.19 -8.87
N ASP A 183 -23.19 3.43 -9.16
CA ASP A 183 -22.13 2.47 -8.85
C ASP A 183 -21.21 2.81 -7.65
N ARG A 184 -21.47 3.85 -6.83
CA ARG A 184 -20.58 4.16 -5.68
C ARG A 184 -20.62 3.08 -4.57
N HIS A 185 -21.79 2.56 -4.24
CA HIS A 185 -21.94 1.49 -3.24
C HIS A 185 -21.51 0.11 -3.75
N ALA A 186 -21.57 -0.13 -5.07
CA ALA A 186 -21.08 -1.35 -5.70
C ALA A 186 -19.54 -1.36 -5.77
N ILE A 187 -18.92 -0.23 -6.10
CA ILE A 187 -17.46 -0.03 -6.02
C ILE A 187 -16.95 -0.27 -4.59
N TRP A 188 -17.61 0.29 -3.57
CA TRP A 188 -17.25 0.08 -2.17
C TRP A 188 -17.38 -1.40 -1.74
N ARG A 189 -18.49 -2.08 -2.07
CA ARG A 189 -18.68 -3.52 -1.79
C ARG A 189 -17.63 -4.39 -2.51
N ARG A 190 -17.22 -4.03 -3.73
CA ARG A 190 -16.19 -4.74 -4.50
C ARG A 190 -14.78 -4.50 -3.96
N ARG A 191 -14.41 -3.27 -3.60
CA ARG A 191 -13.15 -2.95 -2.90
C ARG A 191 -13.03 -3.72 -1.58
N ARG A 192 -14.14 -3.91 -0.87
CA ARG A 192 -14.23 -4.76 0.33
C ARG A 192 -14.04 -6.25 0.02
N LYS A 193 -14.56 -6.75 -1.11
CA LYS A 193 -14.43 -8.14 -1.57
C LYS A 193 -13.00 -8.47 -2.04
N CYS A 194 -12.34 -7.55 -2.75
CA CYS A 194 -10.91 -7.66 -3.10
C CYS A 194 -10.02 -7.63 -1.84
N ARG A 195 -10.34 -6.77 -0.85
CA ARG A 195 -9.69 -6.79 0.47
C ARG A 195 -9.84 -8.13 1.19
N LEU A 196 -11.02 -8.75 1.15
CA LEU A 196 -11.26 -10.08 1.72
C LEU A 196 -10.50 -11.19 0.98
N HIS A 197 -10.49 -11.16 -0.35
CA HIS A 197 -9.76 -12.13 -1.16
C HIS A 197 -8.26 -12.06 -0.86
N ARG A 198 -7.68 -10.85 -0.84
CA ARG A 198 -6.26 -10.60 -0.49
C ARG A 198 -5.91 -11.00 0.96
N SER A 199 -6.86 -10.92 1.89
CA SER A 199 -6.72 -11.38 3.27
C SER A 199 -6.65 -12.91 3.41
N LEU A 200 -7.24 -13.67 2.47
CA LEU A 200 -7.24 -15.13 2.47
C LEU A 200 -5.93 -15.72 1.90
N TYR A 201 -5.19 -14.97 1.07
CA TYR A 201 -3.90 -15.38 0.51
C TYR A 201 -2.69 -14.90 1.33
N ARG A 202 -2.78 -15.03 2.65
CA ARG A 202 -1.59 -14.93 3.50
C ARG A 202 -0.96 -16.32 3.59
N PRO A 203 0.34 -16.51 3.21
CA PRO A 203 1.03 -17.81 3.25
C PRO A 203 0.99 -18.51 4.62
N TRP A 204 0.66 -17.78 5.68
CA TRP A 204 0.60 -18.25 7.06
C TRP A 204 -0.83 -18.38 7.61
N SER A 205 -1.87 -18.23 6.78
CA SER A 205 -3.23 -18.55 7.22
C SER A 205 -3.36 -20.06 7.40
N MET A 206 -3.28 -20.51 8.66
CA MET A 206 -3.61 -21.87 9.11
C MET A 206 -5.12 -22.14 8.95
N GLY A 207 -5.60 -22.08 7.71
CA GLY A 207 -7.02 -22.21 7.37
C GLY A 207 -7.30 -22.37 5.87
N ALA A 208 -6.29 -22.47 4.99
CA ALA A 208 -6.49 -22.69 3.56
C ALA A 208 -6.71 -24.17 3.18
N SER A 209 -7.40 -24.93 4.03
CA SER A 209 -7.98 -26.22 3.67
C SER A 209 -9.49 -26.05 3.62
N GLN A 210 -10.07 -26.26 2.44
CA GLN A 210 -11.50 -26.11 2.11
C GLN A 210 -11.94 -24.73 1.60
N VAL A 211 -11.49 -24.38 0.39
CA VAL A 211 -12.40 -23.68 -0.53
C VAL A 211 -13.11 -24.78 -1.33
N SER A 212 -14.30 -25.14 -0.89
CA SER A 212 -15.24 -25.92 -1.69
C SER A 212 -15.62 -25.10 -2.91
N VAL A 213 -15.37 -25.66 -4.09
CA VAL A 213 -15.86 -25.14 -5.37
C VAL A 213 -17.39 -25.07 -5.26
N VAL A 214 -17.93 -23.87 -5.16
CA VAL A 214 -19.37 -23.63 -5.32
C VAL A 214 -19.68 -23.95 -6.78
N ARG A 215 -20.25 -25.14 -7.01
CA ARG A 215 -20.86 -25.50 -8.29
C ARG A 215 -22.13 -24.65 -8.42
N ASP A 216 -22.10 -23.67 -9.31
CA ASP A 216 -23.32 -22.99 -9.77
C ASP A 216 -24.23 -24.04 -10.43
N ARG A 217 -25.34 -24.35 -9.76
CA ARG A 217 -26.43 -25.13 -10.32
C ARG A 217 -27.30 -24.20 -11.18
N THR A 218 -26.99 -24.13 -12.46
CA THR A 218 -27.97 -23.73 -13.48
C THR A 218 -27.72 -24.48 -14.77
N THR A 219 -28.33 -25.66 -14.89
CA THR A 219 -28.73 -26.23 -16.18
C THR A 219 -30.08 -26.91 -16.02
N ASN A 220 -31.14 -26.21 -16.45
CA ASN A 220 -32.38 -26.84 -16.84
C ASN A 220 -32.09 -27.66 -18.10
N VAL A 221 -32.07 -28.98 -17.96
CA VAL A 221 -32.19 -29.90 -19.10
C VAL A 221 -33.25 -30.93 -18.76
N SER A 222 -34.39 -30.75 -19.39
CA SER A 222 -35.48 -31.71 -19.52
C SER A 222 -34.95 -32.99 -20.18
N GLY A 223 -35.16 -34.15 -19.56
CA GLY A 223 -34.71 -35.43 -20.13
C GLY A 223 -35.35 -36.61 -19.39
N ASN A 224 -36.27 -37.27 -20.08
CA ASN A 224 -37.17 -38.32 -19.62
C ASN A 224 -36.53 -39.50 -18.86
N ILE A 225 -37.31 -40.01 -17.92
CA ILE A 225 -37.15 -41.26 -17.19
C ILE A 225 -37.38 -42.43 -18.16
N CYS A 226 -36.42 -43.37 -18.23
CA CYS A 226 -36.67 -44.74 -18.68
C CYS A 226 -35.89 -45.73 -17.79
N THR A 227 -36.65 -46.64 -17.20
CA THR A 227 -36.26 -47.78 -16.38
C THR A 227 -35.78 -48.96 -17.23
N GLY A 228 -34.74 -49.68 -16.79
CA GLY A 228 -34.31 -50.93 -17.46
C GLY A 228 -33.21 -51.68 -16.70
N SER A 229 -33.55 -52.88 -16.24
CA SER A 229 -32.75 -53.86 -15.48
C SER A 229 -31.65 -54.54 -16.31
N ALA A 230 -30.48 -54.85 -15.71
CA ALA A 230 -29.90 -56.21 -15.58
C ALA A 230 -28.35 -56.29 -15.41
N ARG A 231 -27.94 -56.95 -14.32
CA ARG A 231 -26.86 -57.95 -14.08
C ARG A 231 -25.40 -57.83 -14.64
N VAL A 232 -24.47 -57.86 -13.67
CA VAL A 232 -23.28 -58.75 -13.47
C VAL A 232 -22.20 -58.89 -14.56
N GLY A 233 -20.91 -58.70 -14.17
CA GLY A 233 -19.76 -59.32 -14.84
C GLY A 233 -18.38 -58.74 -14.46
N LEU A 234 -17.53 -59.54 -13.81
CA LEU A 234 -16.13 -59.28 -13.43
C LEU A 234 -15.13 -59.62 -14.58
N ARG A 235 -14.19 -58.70 -14.90
CA ARG A 235 -12.79 -58.85 -15.46
C ARG A 235 -12.55 -59.72 -16.74
N PRO A 236 -11.36 -59.70 -17.40
CA PRO A 236 -10.33 -58.66 -17.66
C PRO A 236 -9.91 -58.51 -19.17
N THR A 237 -9.18 -57.42 -19.49
CA THR A 237 -8.22 -57.09 -20.61
C THR A 237 -7.98 -58.09 -21.78
N PRO A 238 -7.76 -57.67 -23.05
CA PRO A 238 -6.52 -56.95 -23.47
C PRO A 238 -6.62 -55.97 -24.66
N SER A 239 -5.56 -55.19 -24.88
CA SER A 239 -5.27 -54.46 -26.13
C SER A 239 -4.87 -55.45 -27.26
N PRO A 240 -4.99 -55.07 -28.57
CA PRO A 240 -3.88 -54.38 -29.24
C PRO A 240 -4.28 -53.39 -30.36
N CYS A 241 -3.30 -52.57 -30.76
CA CYS A 241 -3.32 -51.51 -31.77
C CYS A 241 -3.91 -51.85 -33.16
N SER A 242 -4.57 -50.85 -33.77
CA SER A 242 -4.35 -50.48 -35.18
C SER A 242 -4.70 -49.00 -35.38
N GLN A 243 -3.77 -48.24 -35.94
CA GLN A 243 -3.74 -46.78 -36.06
C GLN A 243 -4.75 -46.25 -37.07
N THR A 244 -5.40 -45.12 -36.76
CA THR A 244 -5.44 -43.95 -37.67
C THR A 244 -5.72 -42.67 -36.88
N GLU A 245 -4.95 -41.64 -37.20
CA GLU A 245 -4.83 -40.34 -36.55
C GLU A 245 -6.14 -39.53 -36.54
N VAL A 246 -6.52 -39.01 -35.37
CA VAL A 246 -6.86 -37.59 -35.20
C VAL A 246 -6.23 -37.15 -33.89
N GLU A 247 -5.12 -36.43 -34.02
CA GLU A 247 -4.39 -35.82 -32.91
C GLU A 247 -5.24 -34.68 -32.31
N PHE A 248 -6.21 -35.03 -31.47
CA PHE A 248 -6.86 -34.08 -30.57
C PHE A 248 -6.20 -34.21 -29.20
N ILE A 249 -5.00 -33.63 -29.06
CA ILE A 249 -4.43 -33.39 -27.73
C ILE A 249 -5.32 -32.33 -27.07
N PHE A 250 -6.38 -32.79 -26.41
CA PHE A 250 -7.09 -31.98 -25.43
C PHE A 250 -6.13 -31.82 -24.24
N ASP A 251 -5.43 -30.68 -24.24
CA ASP A 251 -4.39 -30.34 -23.27
C ASP A 251 -5.02 -30.03 -21.90
N ALA A 252 -5.51 -31.08 -21.22
CA ALA A 252 -6.19 -31.04 -19.93
C ALA A 252 -5.28 -30.61 -18.75
N TYR A 253 -4.04 -30.21 -19.05
CA TYR A 253 -3.01 -29.82 -18.09
C TYR A 253 -2.66 -28.34 -18.09
N ARG A 254 -3.29 -27.49 -18.91
CA ARG A 254 -3.23 -26.04 -18.70
C ARG A 254 -4.13 -25.65 -17.54
N ALA A 255 -3.57 -24.96 -16.55
CA ALA A 255 -4.38 -24.26 -15.57
C ALA A 255 -5.29 -23.29 -16.34
N PHE A 256 -6.61 -23.37 -16.11
CA PHE A 256 -7.60 -22.46 -16.71
C PHE A 256 -7.26 -20.96 -16.46
N ASP A 257 -6.38 -20.68 -15.49
CA ASP A 257 -5.99 -19.35 -15.02
C ASP A 257 -4.59 -18.85 -15.49
N ASP A 258 -3.86 -19.62 -16.31
CA ASP A 258 -2.55 -19.20 -16.86
C ASP A 258 -2.68 -17.96 -17.80
N GLN A 259 -3.82 -17.87 -18.47
CA GLN A 259 -4.13 -16.73 -19.33
C GLN A 259 -4.41 -15.46 -18.53
N GLN A 260 -4.83 -15.57 -17.27
CA GLN A 260 -5.15 -14.41 -16.43
C GLN A 260 -3.88 -13.80 -15.84
N LEU A 261 -2.98 -14.63 -15.31
CA LEU A 261 -1.67 -14.18 -14.81
C LEU A 261 -0.90 -13.42 -15.90
N SER A 262 -0.81 -14.00 -17.10
CA SER A 262 -0.13 -13.39 -18.23
C SER A 262 -0.78 -12.07 -18.67
N LYS A 263 -2.12 -11.99 -18.71
CA LYS A 263 -2.84 -10.73 -18.97
C LYS A 263 -2.54 -9.67 -17.92
N THR A 264 -2.51 -10.05 -16.64
CA THR A 264 -2.21 -9.14 -15.53
C THR A 264 -0.78 -8.61 -15.61
N LEU A 265 0.21 -9.48 -15.86
CA LEU A 265 1.61 -9.06 -16.01
C LEU A 265 1.78 -8.14 -17.23
N ARG A 266 1.14 -8.47 -18.35
CA ARG A 266 1.15 -7.61 -19.56
C ARG A 266 0.48 -6.25 -19.32
N ALA A 267 -0.52 -6.18 -18.44
CA ALA A 267 -1.17 -4.91 -18.09
C ALA A 267 -0.22 -3.91 -17.42
N PHE A 268 0.87 -4.36 -16.78
CA PHE A 268 1.88 -3.44 -16.23
C PHE A 268 2.55 -2.62 -17.33
N ASN A 269 2.72 -3.20 -18.52
CA ASN A 269 3.28 -2.52 -19.68
C ASN A 269 2.28 -1.55 -20.32
N GLU A 270 0.99 -1.59 -19.98
CA GLU A 270 -0.02 -0.66 -20.52
C GLU A 270 0.06 0.74 -19.89
N ASP A 271 0.66 0.86 -18.69
CA ASP A 271 0.74 2.08 -17.89
C ASP A 271 1.60 3.18 -18.55
N GLN A 272 1.14 4.44 -18.45
CA GLN A 272 1.78 5.56 -19.13
C GLN A 272 3.17 5.89 -18.57
N THR A 273 3.35 5.88 -17.25
CA THR A 273 4.64 6.18 -16.62
C THR A 273 5.64 5.08 -16.91
N VAL A 274 5.20 3.82 -16.88
CA VAL A 274 6.01 2.66 -17.27
C VAL A 274 6.49 2.79 -18.72
N LYS A 275 5.60 3.13 -19.65
CA LYS A 275 5.95 3.34 -21.07
C LYS A 275 6.94 4.48 -21.28
N ARG A 276 6.82 5.57 -20.54
CA ARG A 276 7.72 6.74 -20.64
C ARG A 276 9.12 6.46 -20.08
N THR A 277 9.23 5.58 -19.09
CA THR A 277 10.49 5.29 -18.40
C THR A 277 11.18 4.10 -19.05
N PHE A 278 10.78 2.88 -18.71
CA PHE A 278 11.43 1.66 -19.18
C PHE A 278 10.92 1.18 -20.55
N GLY A 279 9.82 1.75 -21.05
CA GLY A 279 9.12 1.30 -22.26
C GLY A 279 8.34 0.01 -22.03
N LEU A 280 9.06 -1.03 -21.60
CA LEU A 280 8.55 -2.35 -21.24
C LEU A 280 9.11 -2.75 -19.86
N LEU A 281 8.23 -2.93 -18.87
CA LEU A 281 8.61 -3.34 -17.52
C LEU A 281 8.84 -4.85 -17.41
N ILE A 282 8.03 -5.65 -18.10
CA ILE A 282 8.16 -7.11 -18.11
C ILE A 282 8.18 -7.64 -19.55
N THR A 283 9.16 -8.50 -19.86
CA THR A 283 9.29 -9.11 -21.18
C THR A 283 8.45 -10.38 -21.33
N GLU A 284 8.15 -10.79 -22.56
CA GLU A 284 7.39 -12.03 -22.79
C GLU A 284 8.13 -13.27 -22.27
N ASN A 285 9.46 -13.28 -22.30
CA ASN A 285 10.27 -14.36 -21.72
C ASN A 285 10.14 -14.40 -20.19
N GLU A 286 10.09 -13.23 -19.54
CA GLU A 286 9.88 -13.11 -18.08
C GLU A 286 8.44 -13.51 -17.70
N VAL A 287 7.45 -13.15 -18.51
CA VAL A 287 6.07 -13.63 -18.35
C VAL A 287 6.04 -15.16 -18.44
N ALA A 288 6.65 -15.76 -19.47
CA ALA A 288 6.71 -17.21 -19.61
C ALA A 288 7.38 -17.90 -18.41
N ALA A 289 8.41 -17.28 -17.82
CA ALA A 289 9.02 -17.79 -16.58
C ALA A 289 8.04 -17.78 -15.40
N PHE A 290 7.24 -16.72 -15.21
CA PHE A 290 6.17 -16.71 -14.22
C PHE A 290 5.10 -17.76 -14.50
N GLN A 291 4.74 -17.99 -15.75
CA GLN A 291 3.78 -19.04 -16.14
C GLN A 291 4.31 -20.45 -15.81
N GLN A 292 5.60 -20.71 -16.03
CA GLN A 292 6.21 -21.98 -15.63
C GLN A 292 6.12 -22.19 -14.11
N ILE A 293 6.39 -21.15 -13.33
CA ILE A 293 6.25 -21.22 -11.86
C ILE A 293 4.79 -21.48 -11.48
N ALA A 294 3.84 -20.78 -12.12
CA ALA A 294 2.41 -20.97 -11.89
C ALA A 294 1.95 -22.41 -12.20
N ASN A 295 2.43 -22.99 -13.29
CA ASN A 295 2.12 -24.37 -13.67
C ASN A 295 2.66 -25.38 -12.65
N CYS A 296 3.91 -25.19 -12.19
CA CYS A 296 4.48 -26.00 -11.12
C CYS A 296 3.70 -25.87 -9.81
N TRP A 297 3.30 -24.64 -9.45
CA TRP A 297 2.49 -24.36 -8.27
C TRP A 297 1.14 -25.06 -8.33
N PHE A 298 0.42 -24.92 -9.44
CA PHE A 298 -0.88 -25.54 -9.64
C PHE A 298 -0.80 -27.07 -9.62
N ARG A 299 0.25 -27.67 -10.20
CA ARG A 299 0.47 -29.12 -10.11
C ARG A 299 0.56 -29.60 -8.66
N ARG A 300 1.23 -28.82 -7.79
CA ARG A 300 1.48 -29.18 -6.39
C ARG A 300 0.31 -28.89 -5.46
N TYR A 301 -0.32 -27.73 -5.61
CA TYR A 301 -1.30 -27.21 -4.64
C TYR A 301 -2.72 -27.09 -5.18
N LYS A 302 -2.92 -27.21 -6.50
CA LYS A 302 -4.23 -27.04 -7.17
C LYS A 302 -4.92 -25.71 -6.86
N THR A 303 -4.13 -24.68 -6.55
CA THR A 303 -4.57 -23.31 -6.26
C THR A 303 -3.97 -22.32 -7.26
N ASN A 304 -4.62 -21.16 -7.38
CA ASN A 304 -4.14 -20.08 -8.24
C ASN A 304 -2.84 -19.50 -7.70
N TYR A 305 -1.89 -19.27 -8.59
CA TYR A 305 -0.58 -18.75 -8.26
C TYR A 305 -0.59 -17.23 -8.18
N ILE A 306 0.01 -16.68 -7.13
CA ILE A 306 0.21 -15.25 -6.96
C ILE A 306 1.69 -14.96 -7.19
N PRO A 307 2.06 -14.12 -8.17
CA PRO A 307 3.46 -13.88 -8.50
C PRO A 307 4.22 -13.28 -7.32
N GLU A 308 5.28 -13.95 -6.89
CA GLU A 308 6.05 -13.48 -5.74
C GLU A 308 6.99 -12.35 -6.12
N TYR A 309 6.95 -11.28 -5.32
CA TYR A 309 7.77 -10.09 -5.49
C TYR A 309 9.28 -10.33 -5.46
N TRP A 310 9.75 -11.43 -4.87
CA TRP A 310 11.19 -11.70 -4.72
C TRP A 310 11.80 -12.38 -5.96
N ILE A 311 10.98 -12.88 -6.88
CA ILE A 311 11.44 -13.54 -8.11
C ILE A 311 12.28 -12.60 -8.99
N PRO A 312 11.84 -11.36 -9.31
CA PRO A 312 12.67 -10.48 -10.13
C PRO A 312 13.94 -10.01 -9.40
N ILE A 313 13.93 -9.91 -8.07
CA ILE A 313 15.16 -9.65 -7.29
C ILE A 313 16.19 -10.77 -7.52
N GLN A 314 15.74 -12.03 -7.56
CA GLN A 314 16.62 -13.16 -7.86
C GLN A 314 17.15 -13.10 -9.31
N TRP A 315 16.34 -12.65 -10.27
CA TRP A 315 16.81 -12.40 -11.63
C TRP A 315 17.85 -11.28 -11.70
N ALA A 316 17.68 -10.22 -10.91
CA ALA A 316 18.68 -9.15 -10.78
C ALA A 316 20.00 -9.68 -10.22
N GLN A 317 19.97 -10.52 -9.19
CA GLN A 317 21.18 -11.17 -8.67
C GLN A 317 21.90 -12.02 -9.72
N ARG A 318 21.15 -12.83 -10.48
CA ARG A 318 21.71 -13.65 -11.57
C ARG A 318 22.30 -12.79 -12.68
N LEU A 319 21.65 -11.67 -13.01
CA LEU A 319 22.16 -10.70 -13.98
C LEU A 319 23.48 -10.08 -13.51
N THR A 320 23.59 -9.68 -12.24
CA THR A 320 24.84 -9.17 -11.66
C THR A 320 25.97 -10.20 -11.75
N LEU A 321 25.70 -11.46 -11.43
CA LEU A 321 26.69 -12.54 -11.56
C LEU A 321 27.11 -12.78 -13.01
N LYS A 322 26.16 -12.70 -13.95
CA LYS A 322 26.46 -12.81 -15.39
C LYS A 322 27.25 -11.62 -15.90
N ALA A 323 26.98 -10.41 -15.39
CA ALA A 323 27.75 -9.21 -15.72
C ALA A 323 29.21 -9.32 -15.22
N LEU A 324 29.41 -9.89 -14.03
CA LEU A 324 30.74 -10.21 -13.49
C LEU A 324 31.49 -11.21 -14.36
N GLN A 325 30.86 -12.31 -14.78
CA GLN A 325 31.50 -13.32 -15.64
C GLN A 325 31.93 -12.78 -17.01
N ASN A 326 31.14 -11.86 -17.59
CA ASN A 326 31.48 -11.19 -18.85
C ASN A 326 32.40 -9.96 -18.65
N GLY A 327 32.75 -9.66 -17.39
CA GLY A 327 33.62 -8.57 -16.97
C GLY A 327 33.05 -7.17 -17.20
N TYR A 328 31.73 -7.01 -17.30
CA TYR A 328 31.08 -5.69 -17.15
C TYR A 328 31.13 -5.20 -15.70
N ILE A 329 31.45 -6.09 -14.77
CA ILE A 329 31.82 -5.74 -13.40
C ILE A 329 33.22 -6.32 -13.21
N PHE A 330 34.20 -5.47 -12.98
CA PHE A 330 35.61 -5.87 -12.92
C PHE A 330 35.95 -6.62 -11.64
N GLU A 331 35.38 -6.18 -10.51
CA GLU A 331 35.70 -6.73 -9.19
C GLU A 331 34.53 -7.51 -8.58
N PRO A 332 34.78 -8.71 -8.02
CA PRO A 332 33.77 -9.45 -7.26
C PRO A 332 33.19 -8.65 -6.08
N LYS A 333 33.98 -7.73 -5.50
CA LYS A 333 33.54 -6.85 -4.40
C LYS A 333 32.45 -5.87 -4.85
N LYS A 334 32.56 -5.30 -6.06
CA LYS A 334 31.52 -4.44 -6.67
C LYS A 334 30.22 -5.24 -6.90
N ALA A 335 30.34 -6.47 -7.40
CA ALA A 335 29.20 -7.36 -7.58
C ALA A 335 28.51 -7.71 -6.24
N TYR A 336 29.30 -7.98 -5.19
CA TYR A 336 28.78 -8.19 -3.84
C TYR A 336 28.02 -6.97 -3.32
N HIS A 337 28.55 -5.76 -3.54
CA HIS A 337 27.90 -4.52 -3.12
C HIS A 337 26.52 -4.35 -3.79
N ILE A 338 26.41 -4.58 -5.11
CA ILE A 338 25.11 -4.59 -5.80
C ILE A 338 24.17 -5.64 -5.19
N ILE A 339 24.63 -6.87 -4.98
CA ILE A 339 23.80 -7.95 -4.41
C ILE A 339 23.34 -7.60 -2.99
N SER A 340 24.21 -7.01 -2.17
CA SER A 340 23.89 -6.53 -0.83
C SER A 340 22.77 -5.50 -0.85
N GLU A 341 22.85 -4.51 -1.76
CA GLU A 341 21.79 -3.50 -1.93
C GLU A 341 20.46 -4.11 -2.39
N LEU A 342 20.49 -5.07 -3.33
CA LEU A 342 19.29 -5.81 -3.73
C LEU A 342 18.66 -6.57 -2.54
N MET A 343 19.49 -7.14 -1.67
CA MET A 343 19.04 -7.82 -0.46
C MET A 343 18.49 -6.85 0.59
N HIS A 344 19.03 -5.64 0.68
CA HIS A 344 18.50 -4.58 1.52
C HIS A 344 17.08 -4.18 1.08
N ILE A 345 16.85 -4.02 -0.23
CA ILE A 345 15.50 -3.78 -0.78
C ILE A 345 14.57 -4.94 -0.47
N ARG A 346 15.01 -6.19 -0.69
CA ARG A 346 14.20 -7.39 -0.37
C ARG A 346 13.78 -7.40 1.09
N LYS A 347 14.68 -7.03 2.01
CA LYS A 347 14.41 -6.94 3.45
C LYS A 347 13.35 -5.86 3.75
N LYS A 348 13.47 -4.68 3.15
CA LYS A 348 12.47 -3.60 3.25
C LYS A 348 11.08 -4.03 2.75
N LEU A 349 11.01 -4.63 1.56
CA LEU A 349 9.76 -5.18 1.01
C LEU A 349 9.17 -6.27 1.92
N HIS A 350 10.02 -7.13 2.48
CA HIS A 350 9.57 -8.15 3.44
C HIS A 350 8.98 -7.53 4.72
N TYR A 351 9.61 -6.49 5.27
CA TYR A 351 9.04 -5.76 6.41
C TYR A 351 7.67 -5.17 6.09
N LEU A 352 7.48 -4.60 4.90
CA LEU A 352 6.15 -4.12 4.48
C LEU A 352 5.12 -5.24 4.45
N GLN A 353 5.48 -6.42 3.95
CA GLN A 353 4.60 -7.59 3.97
C GLN A 353 4.30 -8.06 5.40
N LEU A 354 5.29 -8.06 6.29
CA LEU A 354 5.14 -8.44 7.69
C LEU A 354 4.21 -7.48 8.42
N PHE A 355 4.42 -6.17 8.27
CA PHE A 355 3.52 -5.17 8.83
C PHE A 355 2.12 -5.37 8.26
N ASN A 356 1.94 -5.48 6.95
CA ASN A 356 0.60 -5.73 6.41
C ASN A 356 -0.04 -7.04 6.92
N SER A 357 0.76 -8.06 7.26
CA SER A 357 0.27 -9.38 7.71
C SER A 357 -0.03 -9.49 9.19
N ILE A 358 0.79 -8.86 10.01
CA ILE A 358 0.65 -8.87 11.46
C ILE A 358 0.07 -7.51 11.82
N ILE A 359 -1.26 -7.42 11.85
CA ILE A 359 -1.98 -6.24 12.30
C ILE A 359 -2.03 -6.26 13.83
N ILE A 360 -2.25 -5.10 14.46
CA ILE A 360 -2.53 -4.99 15.89
C ILE A 360 -3.61 -6.03 16.26
N PRO A 361 -3.42 -6.82 17.33
CA PRO A 361 -4.37 -7.87 17.70
C PRO A 361 -5.79 -7.34 17.82
N LEU A 362 -6.74 -8.05 17.19
CA LEU A 362 -8.13 -7.63 17.15
C LEU A 362 -8.71 -7.38 18.55
N ALA A 363 -8.38 -8.26 19.52
CA ALA A 363 -8.81 -8.11 20.90
C ALA A 363 -8.37 -6.78 21.52
N TYR A 364 -7.16 -6.29 21.20
CA TYR A 364 -6.69 -5.01 21.72
C TYR A 364 -7.46 -3.84 21.13
N SER A 365 -7.67 -3.84 19.80
CA SER A 365 -8.53 -2.85 19.15
C SER A 365 -9.97 -2.89 19.69
N GLN A 366 -10.51 -4.08 19.96
CA GLN A 366 -11.85 -4.25 20.54
C GLN A 366 -11.95 -3.66 21.95
N VAL A 367 -10.99 -3.93 22.83
CA VAL A 367 -10.96 -3.38 24.21
C VAL A 367 -10.97 -1.85 24.18
N VAL A 368 -10.12 -1.24 23.35
CA VAL A 368 -10.07 0.22 23.22
C VAL A 368 -11.38 0.77 22.64
N THR A 369 -11.93 0.10 21.61
CA THR A 369 -13.23 0.48 21.02
C THR A 369 -14.33 0.46 22.07
N ILE A 370 -14.46 -0.64 22.82
CA ILE A 370 -15.48 -0.80 23.85
C ILE A 370 -15.32 0.28 24.92
N ALA A 371 -14.10 0.50 25.42
CA ALA A 371 -13.85 1.51 26.44
C ALA A 371 -14.21 2.93 25.99
N VAL A 372 -13.86 3.30 24.76
CA VAL A 372 -14.19 4.63 24.20
C VAL A 372 -15.70 4.80 24.03
N HIS A 373 -16.38 3.81 23.47
CA HIS A 373 -17.82 3.90 23.24
C HIS A 373 -18.63 3.82 24.54
N SER A 374 -18.21 3.01 25.52
CA SER A 374 -18.86 2.94 26.83
C SER A 374 -18.69 4.25 27.61
N TYR A 375 -17.51 4.88 27.52
CA TYR A 375 -17.28 6.20 28.12
C TYR A 375 -18.23 7.25 27.55
N PHE A 376 -18.36 7.32 26.22
CA PHE A 376 -19.28 8.25 25.57
C PHE A 376 -20.74 7.92 25.79
N LEU A 377 -21.10 6.64 25.91
CA LEU A 377 -22.45 6.22 26.29
C LEU A 377 -22.81 6.80 27.67
N CYS A 378 -21.95 6.63 28.67
CA CYS A 378 -22.13 7.25 29.98
C CYS A 378 -22.11 8.78 29.90
N GLN A 379 -21.31 9.37 29.00
CA GLN A 379 -21.21 10.82 28.84
C GLN A 379 -22.50 11.45 28.33
N ILE A 380 -23.21 10.78 27.44
CA ILE A 380 -24.49 11.26 26.92
C ILE A 380 -25.50 11.45 28.05
N PHE A 381 -25.49 10.57 29.06
CA PHE A 381 -26.32 10.71 30.26
C PHE A 381 -25.73 11.73 31.24
N ALA A 382 -24.45 11.63 31.56
CA ALA A 382 -23.78 12.49 32.54
C ALA A 382 -23.81 13.99 32.18
N SER A 383 -23.85 14.31 30.87
CA SER A 383 -23.87 15.70 30.37
C SER A 383 -25.28 16.31 30.23
N GLN A 384 -26.32 15.60 30.65
CA GLN A 384 -27.69 16.12 30.61
C GLN A 384 -27.88 17.23 31.65
N PHE A 385 -28.52 18.32 31.26
CA PHE A 385 -28.93 19.37 32.19
C PHE A 385 -30.26 18.98 32.82
N VAL A 386 -30.20 18.66 34.11
CA VAL A 386 -31.29 18.05 34.87
C VAL A 386 -31.66 18.96 36.05
N ALA A 387 -32.94 19.04 36.38
CA ALA A 387 -33.45 19.98 37.38
C ALA A 387 -32.84 19.78 38.78
N HIS A 388 -32.63 18.53 39.20
CA HIS A 388 -32.03 18.23 40.51
C HIS A 388 -30.61 18.80 40.68
N ASN A 389 -29.76 18.71 39.64
CA ASN A 389 -28.40 19.28 39.67
C ASN A 389 -28.43 20.82 39.77
N ARG A 390 -29.51 21.46 39.33
CA ARG A 390 -29.69 22.91 39.38
C ARG A 390 -29.87 23.42 40.80
N GLU A 391 -30.61 22.68 41.63
CA GLU A 391 -30.87 23.03 43.03
C GLU A 391 -29.63 22.83 43.91
N VAL A 392 -28.80 21.83 43.58
CA VAL A 392 -27.61 21.49 44.38
C VAL A 392 -26.38 22.33 43.98
N GLU A 393 -26.14 22.58 42.70
CA GLU A 393 -24.91 23.23 42.21
C GLU A 393 -25.12 24.65 41.66
N GLY A 394 -26.34 25.21 41.72
CA GLY A 394 -26.62 26.55 41.18
C GLY A 394 -26.44 26.65 39.65
N GLY A 395 -26.56 25.52 38.94
CA GLY A 395 -26.14 25.37 37.55
C GLY A 395 -26.91 26.23 36.53
N ILE A 396 -26.16 26.81 35.58
CA ILE A 396 -26.70 27.46 34.38
C ILE A 396 -27.06 26.37 33.36
N ASP A 397 -28.31 26.35 32.89
CA ASP A 397 -28.77 25.45 31.82
C ASP A 397 -28.29 25.96 30.46
N LEU A 398 -27.09 25.52 30.08
CA LEU A 398 -26.58 25.71 28.73
C LEU A 398 -27.25 24.66 27.84
N TYR A 399 -28.33 25.02 27.16
CA TYR A 399 -29.04 24.15 26.20
C TYR A 399 -28.13 23.39 25.22
N VAL A 400 -26.92 23.90 24.98
CA VAL A 400 -25.86 23.24 24.22
C VAL A 400 -24.74 22.76 25.17
N PRO A 401 -24.40 21.46 25.18
CA PRO A 401 -23.35 20.92 26.05
C PRO A 401 -21.94 21.17 25.48
N ILE A 402 -21.50 22.43 25.49
CA ILE A 402 -20.25 22.89 24.83
C ILE A 402 -19.04 22.07 25.32
N PHE A 403 -18.87 21.91 26.64
CA PHE A 403 -17.74 21.17 27.20
C PHE A 403 -17.75 19.69 26.81
N SER A 404 -18.94 19.09 26.75
CA SER A 404 -19.08 17.70 26.31
C SER A 404 -18.73 17.52 24.84
N ILE A 405 -19.10 18.50 23.99
CA ILE A 405 -18.71 18.52 22.58
C ILE A 405 -17.19 18.64 22.47
N CYS A 406 -16.55 19.53 23.24
CA CYS A 406 -15.08 19.65 23.25
C CYS A 406 -14.39 18.35 23.69
N SER A 407 -14.86 17.71 24.77
CA SER A 407 -14.34 16.42 25.22
C SER A 407 -14.53 15.32 24.17
N PHE A 408 -15.67 15.33 23.47
CA PHE A 408 -15.92 14.43 22.35
C PHE A 408 -14.93 14.65 21.20
N LEU A 409 -14.75 15.90 20.76
CA LEU A 409 -13.78 16.24 19.72
C LEU A 409 -12.37 15.77 20.09
N PHE A 410 -11.95 15.94 21.35
CA PHE A 410 -10.63 15.54 21.81
C PHE A 410 -10.47 14.01 21.87
N LEU A 411 -11.32 13.30 22.64
CA LEU A 411 -11.15 11.86 22.87
C LEU A 411 -11.55 11.01 21.65
N MET A 412 -12.69 11.31 21.01
CA MET A 412 -13.12 10.60 19.81
C MET A 412 -12.22 10.95 18.63
N GLY A 413 -11.79 12.21 18.53
CA GLY A 413 -10.81 12.63 17.56
C GLY A 413 -9.48 11.89 17.72
N TRP A 414 -8.95 11.81 18.93
CA TRP A 414 -7.70 11.11 19.23
C TRP A 414 -7.78 9.60 18.97
N TYR A 415 -8.93 8.98 19.25
CA TYR A 415 -9.18 7.58 18.86
C TYR A 415 -9.26 7.40 17.35
N LYS A 416 -9.98 8.28 16.64
CA LYS A 416 -10.15 8.20 15.20
C LYS A 416 -8.85 8.48 14.44
N THR A 417 -7.99 9.36 14.95
CA THR A 417 -6.66 9.58 14.34
C THR A 417 -5.80 8.32 14.38
N ALA A 418 -5.85 7.53 15.46
CA ALA A 418 -5.21 6.22 15.46
C ALA A 418 -5.88 5.24 14.47
N LEU A 419 -7.21 5.25 14.37
CA LEU A 419 -7.90 4.37 13.43
C LEU A 419 -7.58 4.68 11.96
N CYS A 420 -7.43 5.94 11.56
CA CYS A 420 -7.12 6.26 10.17
C CYS A 420 -5.70 5.85 9.78
N VAL A 421 -4.73 5.90 10.70
CA VAL A 421 -3.34 5.51 10.39
C VAL A 421 -3.04 4.01 10.58
N ILE A 422 -4.01 3.21 11.05
CA ILE A 422 -3.79 1.78 11.32
C ILE A 422 -3.44 0.98 10.06
N ASN A 423 -3.95 1.41 8.90
CA ASN A 423 -3.67 0.83 7.59
C ASN A 423 -3.34 1.94 6.57
N PRO A 424 -2.08 2.37 6.47
CA PRO A 424 -1.68 3.54 5.70
C PRO A 424 -1.61 3.31 4.17
N PHE A 425 -2.04 2.14 3.71
CA PHE A 425 -1.97 1.70 2.31
C PHE A 425 -3.32 1.76 1.58
N GLY A 426 -4.32 2.40 2.19
CA GLY A 426 -5.65 2.57 1.60
C GLY A 426 -5.72 3.67 0.53
N ASP A 427 -6.88 4.31 0.48
CA ASP A 427 -7.27 5.36 -0.48
C ASP A 427 -7.86 6.58 0.26
N ASP A 428 -7.61 6.68 1.58
CA ASP A 428 -8.04 7.80 2.41
C ASP A 428 -7.08 9.00 2.25
N ASP A 429 -7.52 10.21 2.62
CA ASP A 429 -6.73 11.43 2.46
C ASP A 429 -5.40 11.42 3.24
N GLU A 430 -5.33 10.64 4.32
CA GLU A 430 -4.17 10.52 5.23
C GLU A 430 -3.23 9.35 4.88
N ASP A 431 -3.63 8.50 3.93
CA ASP A 431 -2.84 7.36 3.51
C ASP A 431 -1.62 7.78 2.69
N PHE A 432 -0.61 6.91 2.62
CA PHE A 432 0.55 7.16 1.77
C PHE A 432 0.11 7.23 0.31
N CYS A 433 0.56 8.26 -0.41
CA CYS A 433 0.32 8.40 -1.85
C CYS A 433 1.20 7.42 -2.67
N ILE A 434 0.95 6.10 -2.54
CA ILE A 434 1.78 5.05 -3.15
C ILE A 434 1.82 5.18 -4.68
N SER A 435 0.73 5.62 -5.33
CA SER A 435 0.78 5.82 -6.79
C SER A 435 1.79 6.90 -7.18
N SER A 436 1.82 8.01 -6.45
CA SER A 436 2.81 9.08 -6.68
C SER A 436 4.22 8.59 -6.37
N ILE A 437 4.41 7.82 -5.29
CA ILE A 437 5.69 7.17 -4.94
C ILE A 437 6.17 6.26 -6.05
N LEU A 438 5.27 5.48 -6.65
CA LEU A 438 5.63 4.66 -7.80
C LEU A 438 6.14 5.49 -8.97
N ASP A 439 5.44 6.58 -9.32
CA ASP A 439 5.84 7.43 -10.45
C ASP A 439 7.23 8.04 -10.23
N TYR A 440 7.47 8.57 -9.03
CA TYR A 440 8.78 9.11 -8.65
C TYR A 440 9.88 8.05 -8.70
N ILE A 441 9.62 6.86 -8.16
CA ILE A 441 10.59 5.77 -8.14
C ILE A 441 10.92 5.31 -9.56
N LEU A 442 9.91 5.12 -10.43
CA LEU A 442 10.10 4.73 -11.83
C LEU A 442 10.94 5.77 -12.57
N GLU A 443 10.59 7.04 -12.46
CA GLU A 443 11.27 8.11 -13.19
C GLU A 443 12.70 8.33 -12.68
N THR A 444 12.88 8.44 -11.36
CA THR A 444 14.20 8.73 -10.77
C THR A 444 15.15 7.57 -11.00
N SER A 445 14.70 6.33 -10.75
CA SER A 445 15.55 5.15 -10.98
C SER A 445 15.96 4.99 -12.44
N TYR A 446 15.05 5.24 -13.38
CA TYR A 446 15.35 5.21 -14.81
C TYR A 446 16.33 6.31 -15.21
N ARG A 447 16.08 7.56 -14.81
CA ARG A 447 16.94 8.70 -15.14
C ARG A 447 18.36 8.51 -14.63
N THR A 448 18.52 8.01 -13.40
CA THR A 448 19.85 7.76 -12.83
C THR A 448 20.62 6.72 -13.64
N VAL A 449 20.01 5.60 -14.04
CA VAL A 449 20.71 4.55 -14.80
C VAL A 449 20.87 4.84 -16.29
N TYR A 450 20.04 5.74 -16.83
CA TYR A 450 20.06 6.15 -18.23
C TYR A 450 21.06 7.26 -18.52
N MET A 451 21.53 8.02 -17.51
CA MET A 451 22.43 9.17 -17.70
C MET A 451 23.54 8.89 -18.72
N CYS A 452 23.56 9.68 -19.79
CA CYS A 452 24.54 9.56 -20.85
C CYS A 452 25.87 10.20 -20.42
N LYS A 453 26.98 9.73 -21.00
CA LYS A 453 28.32 10.28 -20.76
C LYS A 453 28.39 11.79 -20.98
N ASP A 454 27.62 12.32 -21.93
CA ASP A 454 27.53 13.75 -22.26
C ASP A 454 26.89 14.61 -21.15
N THR A 455 26.27 13.97 -20.16
CA THR A 455 25.65 14.68 -19.02
C THR A 455 26.69 15.06 -17.96
N PHE A 456 27.86 14.41 -17.98
CA PHE A 456 28.96 14.71 -17.08
C PHE A 456 29.87 15.79 -17.68
N PRO A 457 30.57 16.58 -16.84
CA PRO A 457 31.67 17.41 -17.31
C PRO A 457 32.62 16.57 -18.18
N LYS A 458 33.18 17.14 -19.25
CA LYS A 458 33.99 16.39 -20.24
C LYS A 458 35.10 15.54 -19.59
N CYS A 459 35.74 16.07 -18.55
CA CYS A 459 36.75 15.40 -17.74
C CYS A 459 36.22 14.22 -16.89
N MET A 460 34.93 14.18 -16.56
CA MET A 460 34.26 13.15 -15.75
C MET A 460 33.39 12.18 -16.57
N SER A 461 33.50 12.21 -17.91
CA SER A 461 32.68 11.38 -18.81
C SER A 461 32.94 9.87 -18.70
N SER A 462 34.05 9.46 -18.06
CA SER A 462 34.35 8.06 -17.75
C SER A 462 34.61 7.89 -16.24
N PRO A 463 33.91 6.96 -15.56
CA PRO A 463 34.07 6.75 -14.12
C PRO A 463 35.40 6.06 -13.74
N LEU A 464 35.96 5.25 -14.64
CA LEU A 464 37.21 4.51 -14.48
C LEU A 464 37.83 4.30 -15.86
N ARG A 465 39.04 4.83 -16.11
CA ARG A 465 39.83 4.40 -17.26
C ARG A 465 40.33 2.97 -17.02
N THR A 466 40.33 2.16 -18.07
CA THR A 466 40.83 0.79 -18.01
C THR A 466 42.28 0.76 -17.54
N HIS A 467 42.70 -0.32 -16.88
CA HIS A 467 44.09 -0.55 -16.42
C HIS A 467 45.16 -0.44 -17.52
N LEU A 468 44.75 -0.36 -18.80
CA LEU A 468 45.57 -0.17 -19.99
C LEU A 468 45.87 1.30 -20.30
N ASP A 469 45.09 2.26 -19.76
CA ASP A 469 45.34 3.70 -19.87
C ASP A 469 46.21 4.19 -18.70
N LYS A 470 47.20 3.38 -18.33
CA LYS A 470 48.09 3.57 -17.18
C LYS A 470 49.14 4.66 -17.39
N GLU A 471 48.97 5.52 -18.39
CA GLU A 471 49.61 6.83 -18.37
C GLU A 471 48.76 7.70 -17.46
N SER A 472 49.10 7.63 -16.16
CA SER A 472 48.51 8.43 -15.10
C SER A 472 48.50 9.90 -15.50
N GLU A 473 47.34 10.43 -15.87
CA GLU A 473 47.05 11.80 -15.47
C GLU A 473 47.17 11.81 -13.96
N ASP A 474 48.25 12.41 -13.47
CA ASP A 474 48.44 12.68 -12.05
C ASP A 474 47.13 13.25 -11.51
N LEU A 475 46.61 12.68 -10.42
CA LEU A 475 45.32 13.11 -9.84
C LEU A 475 45.32 14.61 -9.59
N GLU A 476 46.49 15.15 -9.25
CA GLU A 476 46.73 16.59 -9.12
C GLU A 476 46.52 17.33 -10.43
N THR A 477 47.03 16.82 -11.56
CA THR A 477 46.81 17.39 -12.90
C THR A 477 45.33 17.33 -13.31
N PHE A 478 44.64 16.23 -13.03
CA PHE A 478 43.20 16.10 -13.28
C PHE A 478 42.37 17.11 -12.46
N LEU A 479 42.67 17.26 -11.17
CA LEU A 479 42.01 18.23 -10.30
C LEU A 479 42.30 19.66 -10.77
N ASN A 480 43.55 19.96 -11.15
CA ASN A 480 43.92 21.26 -11.68
C ASN A 480 43.19 21.59 -12.99
N GLN A 481 42.99 20.61 -13.89
CA GLN A 481 42.14 20.79 -15.08
C GLN A 481 40.68 21.08 -14.72
N LEU A 482 40.15 20.41 -13.70
CA LEU A 482 38.77 20.61 -13.23
C LEU A 482 38.53 22.02 -12.68
N TYR A 483 39.53 22.59 -12.00
CA TYR A 483 39.47 23.93 -11.41
C TYR A 483 40.08 25.03 -12.31
N SER A 484 40.69 24.69 -13.44
CA SER A 484 41.27 25.67 -14.36
C SER A 484 40.19 26.58 -14.98
N GLU A 485 40.47 27.90 -15.00
CA GLU A 485 39.55 28.99 -15.38
C GLU A 485 39.07 28.95 -16.84
N SER A 486 39.57 28.02 -17.67
CA SER A 486 39.17 27.88 -19.09
C SER A 486 37.72 27.41 -19.29
N ASN A 487 37.02 26.98 -18.24
CA ASN A 487 35.58 26.70 -18.26
C ASN A 487 34.69 27.84 -17.73
N LEU A 488 35.27 28.96 -17.26
CA LEU A 488 34.53 30.11 -16.72
C LEU A 488 34.38 31.29 -17.68
N VAL A 489 34.97 31.22 -18.87
CA VAL A 489 34.89 32.30 -19.86
C VAL A 489 34.57 31.71 -21.24
N THR A 490 33.28 31.53 -21.54
CA THR A 490 32.71 31.80 -22.88
C THR A 490 31.19 31.88 -22.75
N SER A 491 30.73 33.13 -22.61
CA SER A 491 29.44 33.74 -23.02
C SER A 491 28.14 32.93 -22.90
#